data_AF-A0A7S2F119-F1
#
_entry.id   AF-A0A7S2F119-F1
#
_cell.length_a   1.000
_cell.length_b   1.000
_cell.length_c   1.000
_cell.angle_alpha   90.00
_cell.angle_beta   90.00
_cell.angle_gamma   90.00
#
_symmetry.space_group_name_H-M   'P 1'
#
loop_
_entity.id
_entity.type
_entity.pdbx_description
1 polymer ?
#
loop_
_entity_poly.entity_id
_entity_poly.type
_entity_poly.pdbx_seq_one_letter_code
_entity_poly.pdbx_strand_id
1 'polypeptide(L)'
;AELIFGTEVVGLAGSEGSYPLELLLAGGNRVKAGAVLLNIPQKPLLKLLRHSEKPFSDTYAAPLYDPVSFPIMKLYVHYEDAWWRNYLHLKSGPFWNENPSG
;
A
#
# COMPACT_ATOMS: atom_id res chain seq x y z
N ALA A 1 -12.45 12.03 -11.50
CA ALA A 1 -11.00 11.80 -11.37
C ALA A 1 -10.58 10.91 -12.51
N GLU A 2 -9.56 11.29 -13.26
CA GLU A 2 -8.99 10.46 -14.32
C GLU A 2 -8.00 9.47 -13.69
N LEU A 3 -8.04 8.21 -14.12
CA LEU A 3 -7.18 7.17 -13.57
C LEU A 3 -6.04 6.91 -14.54
N ILE A 4 -4.81 7.13 -14.06
CA ILE A 4 -3.59 7.01 -14.86
C ILE A 4 -2.78 5.81 -14.34
N PHE A 5 -2.68 4.78 -15.16
CA PHE A 5 -1.87 3.59 -14.86
C PHE A 5 -0.40 3.80 -15.24
N GLY A 6 0.49 2.98 -14.67
CA GLY A 6 1.92 3.00 -14.99
C GLY A 6 2.66 4.26 -14.53
N THR A 7 2.01 5.12 -13.74
CA THR A 7 2.61 6.33 -13.18
C THR A 7 2.89 6.12 -11.70
N GLU A 8 4.17 6.16 -11.31
CA GLU A 8 4.60 6.08 -9.91
C GLU A 8 4.94 7.48 -9.39
N VAL A 9 4.31 7.86 -8.29
CA VAL A 9 4.68 9.05 -7.50
C VAL A 9 5.76 8.62 -6.51
N VAL A 10 6.95 9.21 -6.64
CA VAL A 10 8.12 8.87 -5.82
C VAL A 10 8.35 9.84 -4.67
N GLY A 11 7.77 11.04 -4.75
CA GLY A 11 7.91 12.05 -3.70
C GLY A 11 6.98 13.24 -3.88
N LEU A 12 7.01 14.14 -2.91
CA LEU A 12 6.30 15.41 -2.87
C LEU A 12 7.31 16.55 -2.79
N ALA A 13 7.00 17.69 -3.40
CA ALA A 13 7.80 18.90 -3.29
C ALA A 13 6.92 20.11 -2.98
N GLY A 14 7.41 20.97 -2.09
CA GLY A 14 6.78 22.24 -1.77
C GLY A 14 7.31 23.33 -2.70
N SER A 15 6.43 24.04 -3.39
CA SER A 15 6.83 25.31 -4.02
C SER A 15 6.98 26.37 -2.92
N GLU A 16 8.12 27.06 -2.82
CA GLU A 16 8.20 28.28 -2.02
C GLU A 16 7.22 29.32 -2.59
N GLY A 17 6.17 29.67 -1.84
CA GLY A 17 5.16 30.66 -2.24
C GLY A 17 3.69 30.23 -2.04
N SER A 18 2.77 31.07 -2.54
CA SER A 18 1.32 30.82 -2.51
C SER A 18 0.90 29.80 -3.58
N TYR A 19 1.12 28.51 -3.29
CA TYR A 19 0.65 27.31 -4.03
C TYR A 19 1.32 27.08 -5.42
N PRO A 20 1.60 25.83 -5.86
CA PRO A 20 1.00 24.55 -5.47
C PRO A 20 2.00 23.47 -4.98
N LEU A 21 1.47 22.42 -4.37
CA LEU A 21 2.19 21.18 -4.07
C LEU A 21 2.57 20.50 -5.40
N GLU A 22 3.76 19.90 -5.47
CA GLU A 22 4.21 19.15 -6.64
C GLU A 22 4.37 17.66 -6.32
N LEU A 23 3.91 16.81 -7.24
CA LEU A 23 4.17 15.39 -7.26
C LEU A 23 5.42 15.13 -8.09
N LEU A 24 6.40 14.45 -7.50
CA LEU A 24 7.58 13.96 -8.20
C LEU A 24 7.26 12.58 -8.76
N LEU A 25 7.35 12.42 -10.08
CA LEU A 25 7.10 11.16 -10.76
C LEU A 25 8.40 10.39 -10.99
N ALA A 26 8.35 9.06 -11.02
CA ALA A 26 9.53 8.22 -11.26
C ALA A 26 10.27 8.55 -12.58
N GLY A 27 9.56 9.07 -13.59
CA GLY A 27 10.14 9.52 -14.85
C GLY A 27 10.85 10.88 -14.79
N GLY A 28 11.00 11.49 -13.62
CA GLY A 28 11.62 12.81 -13.42
C GLY A 28 10.69 14.00 -13.64
N ASN A 29 9.49 13.77 -14.18
CA ASN A 29 8.47 14.79 -14.37
C ASN A 29 7.91 15.27 -13.03
N ARG A 30 7.50 16.55 -12.99
CA ARG A 30 6.82 17.16 -11.84
C ARG A 30 5.41 17.58 -12.24
N VAL A 31 4.42 17.28 -11.39
CA VAL A 31 3.01 17.61 -11.62
C VAL A 31 2.48 18.48 -10.50
N LYS A 32 1.91 19.63 -10.84
CA LYS A 32 1.33 20.58 -9.87
C LYS A 32 -0.05 20.12 -9.42
N ALA A 33 -0.32 20.22 -8.12
CA ALA A 33 -1.58 19.86 -7.50
C ALA A 33 -1.98 20.89 -6.42
N GLY A 34 -3.26 21.27 -6.40
CA GLY A 34 -3.79 22.15 -5.34
C GLY A 34 -3.90 21.44 -3.99
N ALA A 35 -4.19 20.13 -4.00
CA ALA A 35 -4.25 19.26 -2.83
C ALA A 35 -3.93 17.82 -3.25
N VAL A 36 -3.41 17.02 -2.31
CA VAL A 36 -3.08 15.60 -2.53
C VAL A 36 -3.67 14.75 -1.41
N LEU A 37 -4.35 13.67 -1.79
CA LEU A 37 -4.83 12.63 -0.89
C LEU A 37 -3.99 11.37 -1.11
N LEU A 38 -3.25 10.95 -0.09
CA LEU A 38 -2.40 9.75 -0.14
C LEU A 38 -3.16 8.54 0.39
N ASN A 39 -3.85 7.83 -0.50
CA ASN A 39 -4.54 6.58 -0.16
C ASN A 39 -3.66 5.36 -0.47
N ILE A 40 -2.54 5.25 0.25
CA ILE A 40 -1.56 4.17 0.06
C ILE A 40 -1.20 3.51 1.41
N PRO A 41 -0.78 2.24 1.42
CA PRO A 41 -0.37 1.58 2.66
C PRO A 41 0.82 2.29 3.33
N GLN A 42 0.95 2.11 4.64
CA GLN A 42 1.94 2.81 5.47
C GLN A 42 3.40 2.64 4.99
N LYS A 43 3.81 1.43 4.58
CA LYS A 43 5.19 1.19 4.11
C LYS A 43 5.51 1.95 2.81
N PRO A 44 4.69 1.88 1.74
CA PRO A 44 4.79 2.78 0.59
C PRO A 44 4.74 4.26 0.94
N LEU A 45 3.86 4.66 1.87
CA LEU A 45 3.74 6.05 2.33
C LEU A 45 5.05 6.56 2.94
N LEU A 46 5.64 5.80 3.86
CA LEU A 46 6.94 6.11 4.46
C LEU A 46 8.05 6.20 3.42
N LYS A 47 8.04 5.31 2.40
CA LYS A 47 9.01 5.38 1.30
C LYS A 47 8.86 6.68 0.52
N LEU A 48 7.63 7.06 0.16
CA LEU A 48 7.32 8.30 -0.57
C LEU A 48 7.75 9.54 0.22
N LEU A 49 7.39 9.61 1.50
CA LEU A 49 7.74 10.77 2.34
C LEU A 49 9.26 10.90 2.54
N ARG A 50 9.98 9.78 2.70
CA ARG A 50 11.46 9.79 2.78
C ARG A 50 12.16 10.34 1.52
N HIS A 51 11.54 10.24 0.36
CA HIS A 51 12.07 10.74 -0.91
C HIS A 51 11.46 12.09 -1.30
N SER A 52 10.58 12.64 -0.46
CA SER A 52 10.00 13.96 -0.68
C SER A 52 10.99 15.06 -0.29
N GLU A 53 10.76 16.27 -0.79
CA GLU A 53 11.49 17.47 -0.40
C GLU A 53 10.89 18.05 0.90
N LYS A 54 11.60 18.97 1.54
CA LYS A 54 11.09 19.67 2.73
C LYS A 54 9.82 20.47 2.39
N PRO A 55 8.87 20.60 3.32
CA PRO A 55 8.86 20.06 4.69
C PRO A 55 8.38 18.61 4.79
N PHE A 56 8.00 17.97 3.69
CA PHE A 56 7.42 16.63 3.68
C PHE A 56 8.39 15.52 4.04
N SER A 57 9.70 15.80 4.05
CA SER A 57 10.74 14.89 4.50
C SER A 57 11.02 14.95 6.00
N ASP A 58 10.57 16.01 6.69
CA ASP A 58 10.94 16.29 8.08
C ASP A 58 10.00 15.54 9.04
N THR A 59 10.59 14.92 10.07
CA THR A 59 10.00 14.15 11.19
C THR A 59 8.48 13.90 11.16
N TYR A 60 8.07 12.64 10.97
CA TYR A 60 6.66 12.25 11.04
C TYR A 60 6.22 11.95 12.49
N ALA A 61 4.91 12.06 12.74
CA ALA A 61 4.37 11.64 14.03
C ALA A 61 4.59 10.13 14.26
N ALA A 62 4.80 9.75 15.52
CA ALA A 62 5.05 8.36 15.95
C ALA A 62 4.11 7.28 15.34
N PRO A 63 2.80 7.51 15.13
CA PRO A 63 1.90 6.50 14.54
C PRO A 63 2.32 6.02 13.15
N LEU A 64 3.13 6.81 12.43
CA LEU A 64 3.58 6.46 11.09
C LEU A 64 4.81 5.55 11.09
N TYR A 65 5.67 5.58 12.12
CA TYR A 65 6.92 4.81 12.15
C TYR A 65 6.82 3.45 12.86
N ASP A 66 5.70 3.16 13.52
CA ASP A 66 5.45 1.87 14.19
C ASP A 66 4.34 1.07 13.46
N PRO A 67 4.65 0.40 12.34
CA PRO A 67 3.66 -0.29 11.53
C PRO A 67 3.20 -1.60 12.19
N VAL A 68 1.89 -1.71 12.42
CA VAL A 68 1.25 -3.00 12.70
C VAL A 68 0.94 -3.68 11.37
N SER A 69 1.90 -4.43 10.83
CA SER A 69 1.70 -5.24 9.61
C SER A 69 1.68 -6.73 9.93
N PHE A 70 0.68 -7.44 9.41
CA PHE A 70 0.62 -8.90 9.48
C PHE A 70 0.90 -9.49 8.09
N PRO A 71 1.86 -10.43 7.96
CA PRO A 71 2.04 -11.14 6.72
C PRO A 71 0.80 -12.01 6.46
N ILE A 72 0.14 -11.80 5.32
CA ILE A 72 -0.99 -12.62 4.88
C ILE A 72 -0.59 -13.29 3.57
N MET A 73 -0.71 -14.61 3.52
CA MET A 73 -0.51 -15.40 2.31
C MET A 73 -1.83 -16.09 1.96
N LYS A 74 -2.21 -16.04 0.68
CA LYS A 74 -3.33 -16.82 0.14
C LYS A 74 -2.77 -17.82 -0.85
N LEU A 75 -3.04 -19.11 -0.59
CA LEU A 75 -2.74 -20.19 -1.51
C LEU A 75 -4.04 -20.55 -2.24
N TYR A 76 -4.02 -20.48 -3.56
CA TYR A 76 -5.13 -20.89 -4.40
C TYR A 76 -4.75 -22.21 -5.07
N VAL A 77 -5.51 -23.27 -4.77
CA VAL A 77 -5.36 -24.57 -5.42
C VAL A 77 -6.61 -24.81 -6.26
N HIS A 78 -6.41 -25.01 -7.55
CA HIS A 78 -7.48 -25.26 -8.50
C HIS A 78 -7.64 -26.76 -8.68
N TYR A 79 -8.89 -27.22 -8.60
CA TYR A 79 -9.28 -28.60 -8.81
C TYR A 79 -10.36 -28.64 -9.89
N GLU A 80 -10.41 -29.72 -10.67
CA GLU A 80 -11.45 -29.92 -11.69
C GLU A 80 -12.83 -30.10 -11.05
N ASP A 81 -12.89 -30.64 -9.83
CA ASP A 81 -14.09 -30.78 -9.03
C ASP A 81 -13.87 -30.38 -7.56
N ALA A 82 -14.98 -30.15 -6.85
CA ALA A 82 -14.95 -29.91 -5.41
C ALA A 82 -14.92 -31.25 -4.65
N TRP A 83 -13.86 -32.04 -4.84
CA TRP A 83 -13.73 -33.40 -4.29
C TRP A 83 -14.01 -33.50 -2.78
N TRP A 84 -13.61 -32.48 -2.00
CA TRP A 84 -13.88 -32.41 -0.55
C TRP A 84 -15.37 -32.41 -0.24
N ARG A 85 -16.20 -31.83 -1.12
CA ARG A 85 -17.66 -31.85 -1.01
C ARG A 85 -18.25 -33.14 -1.58
N ASN A 86 -17.76 -33.58 -2.75
CA ASN A 86 -18.37 -34.67 -3.51
C ASN A 86 -18.09 -36.05 -2.91
N TYR A 87 -16.85 -36.30 -2.48
CA TYR A 87 -16.42 -37.61 -1.97
C TYR A 87 -16.30 -37.64 -0.45
N LEU A 88 -15.85 -36.55 0.17
CA LEU A 88 -15.69 -36.49 1.63
C LEU A 88 -16.91 -35.90 2.36
N HIS A 89 -17.90 -35.41 1.62
CA HIS A 89 -19.10 -34.76 2.17
C HIS A 89 -18.80 -33.65 3.19
N LEU A 90 -17.64 -33.00 3.09
CA LEU A 90 -17.24 -31.88 3.93
C LEU A 90 -18.00 -30.63 3.48
N LYS A 91 -18.97 -30.20 4.32
CA LYS A 91 -19.80 -29.00 4.07
C LYS A 91 -19.41 -27.81 4.94
N SER A 92 -18.83 -28.08 6.10
CA SER A 92 -18.37 -27.10 7.08
C SER A 92 -17.36 -27.75 8.00
N GLY A 93 -16.40 -26.98 8.49
CA GLY A 93 -15.44 -27.40 9.49
C GLY A 93 -14.56 -26.21 9.86
N PRO A 94 -14.04 -26.16 11.09
CA PRO A 94 -13.12 -25.10 11.46
C PRO A 94 -11.78 -25.31 10.73
N PHE A 95 -11.35 -24.29 9.99
CA PHE A 95 -9.98 -24.21 9.50
C PHE A 95 -9.15 -23.52 10.57
N TRP A 96 -8.59 -24.31 11.48
CA TRP A 96 -7.66 -23.78 12.48
C TRP A 96 -6.30 -23.55 11.82
N ASN A 97 -5.90 -22.29 11.74
CA ASN A 97 -4.51 -21.92 11.45
C ASN A 97 -3.77 -21.92 12.79
N GLU A 98 -3.51 -23.11 13.35
CA GLU A 98 -2.64 -23.22 14.51
C GLU A 98 -1.21 -23.01 14.04
N ASN A 99 -0.50 -22.06 14.67
CA ASN A 99 0.91 -21.84 14.40
C ASN A 99 1.66 -23.12 14.85
N PRO A 100 2.36 -23.86 13.97
CA PRO A 100 3.03 -25.11 14.36
C PRO A 100 4.25 -24.88 15.26
N SER A 101 4.53 -23.63 15.61
CA SER A 101 5.56 -23.22 16.56
C SER A 101 4.87 -22.40 17.66
N GLY A 102 4.60 -23.06 18.78
CA GLY A 102 4.48 -22.37 20.07
C GLY A 102 5.79 -21.75 20.50
#